data_AF-A0AAD4KS47-F1
#
_entry.id   AF-A0AAD4KS47-F1
#
_cell.length_a   1.000
_cell.length_b   1.000
_cell.length_c   1.000
_cell.angle_alpha   90.00
_cell.angle_beta   90.00
_cell.angle_gamma   90.00
#
_symmetry.space_group_name_H-M   'P 1'
#
loop_
_entity.id
_entity.type
_entity.pdbx_description
1 polymer ?
#
loop_
_entity_poly.entity_id
_entity_poly.type
_entity_poly.pdbx_seq_one_letter_code
_entity_poly.pdbx_strand_id
1 'polypeptide(L)'
;MADYSQYGDPPKEWTDFLDTTGPLPQTTIEPNQTMQELQQKTNTHREASGLSEKIQCVDYDIPTRDGQTIPARAYRANDAKDATDSHLPIYLFFHRDRFLFGTLSFEDVVYARIVVSVPIIAVNVCYRHTPQFKHSTQANDV
;
A
#
# COMPACT_ATOMS: atom_id res chain seq x y z
N MET A 1 -14.02 23.54 16.47
CA MET A 1 -13.99 22.37 15.55
C MET A 1 -15.29 22.38 14.77
N ALA A 2 -15.25 22.06 13.47
CA ALA A 2 -16.47 21.92 12.69
C ALA A 2 -17.23 20.65 13.12
N ASP A 3 -18.56 20.73 13.12
CA ASP A 3 -19.44 19.60 13.45
C ASP A 3 -19.73 18.76 12.21
N TYR A 4 -19.21 17.53 12.21
CA TYR A 4 -19.35 16.56 11.14
C TYR A 4 -20.41 15.48 11.43
N SER A 5 -21.16 15.57 12.55
CA SER A 5 -22.18 14.58 12.93
C SER A 5 -23.28 14.40 11.87
N GLN A 6 -23.53 15.43 11.06
CA GLN A 6 -24.48 15.42 9.96
C GLN A 6 -24.10 14.52 8.77
N TYR A 7 -22.84 14.08 8.66
CA TYR A 7 -22.38 13.28 7.52
C TYR A 7 -22.63 11.78 7.68
N GLY A 8 -23.34 11.38 8.75
CA GLY A 8 -23.93 10.06 8.91
C GLY A 8 -23.36 9.26 10.08
N ASP A 9 -24.19 8.36 10.58
CA ASP A 9 -23.76 7.33 11.52
C ASP A 9 -22.98 6.23 10.79
N PRO A 10 -22.04 5.53 11.46
CA PRO A 10 -21.37 4.40 10.87
C PRO A 10 -22.37 3.32 10.43
N PRO A 11 -22.15 2.63 9.29
CA PRO A 11 -23.02 1.56 8.86
C PRO A 11 -23.00 0.39 9.86
N LYS A 12 -24.07 -0.40 9.91
CA LYS A 12 -24.24 -1.48 10.89
C LYS A 12 -23.11 -2.52 10.81
N GLU A 13 -22.64 -2.82 9.60
CA GLU A 13 -21.53 -3.75 9.38
C GLU A 13 -20.25 -3.27 10.08
N TRP A 14 -20.02 -1.96 10.15
CA TRP A 14 -18.89 -1.38 10.87
C TRP A 14 -19.06 -1.48 12.39
N THR A 15 -20.24 -1.19 12.92
CA THR A 15 -20.49 -1.30 14.36
C THR A 15 -20.41 -2.74 14.86
N ASP A 16 -20.98 -3.69 14.11
CA ASP A 16 -20.90 -5.12 14.42
C ASP A 16 -19.44 -5.63 14.41
N PHE A 17 -18.63 -5.11 13.48
CA PHE A 17 -17.20 -5.40 13.45
C PHE A 17 -16.48 -4.88 14.70
N LEU A 18 -16.77 -3.66 15.14
CA LEU A 18 -16.17 -3.11 16.37
C LEU A 18 -16.57 -3.92 17.62
N ASP A 19 -17.83 -4.33 17.71
CA ASP A 19 -18.34 -5.13 18.82
C ASP A 19 -17.66 -6.51 18.91
N THR A 20 -17.30 -7.08 17.76
CA THR A 20 -16.64 -8.40 17.68
C THR A 20 -15.13 -8.35 17.81
N THR A 21 -14.48 -7.28 17.34
CA THR A 21 -13.02 -7.18 17.25
C THR A 21 -12.40 -6.49 18.48
N GLY A 22 -13.22 -5.82 19.30
CA GLY A 22 -12.77 -5.10 20.49
C GLY A 22 -12.28 -3.69 20.18
N PRO A 23 -11.66 -3.00 21.16
CA PRO A 23 -11.26 -1.61 21.01
C PRO A 23 -10.25 -1.43 19.88
N LEU A 24 -10.44 -0.37 19.09
CA LEU A 24 -9.48 -0.01 18.05
C LEU A 24 -8.09 0.21 18.67
N PRO A 25 -7.02 -0.28 18.02
CA PRO A 25 -5.66 -0.03 18.49
C PRO A 25 -5.42 1.49 18.53
N GLN A 26 -4.78 1.96 19.60
CA GLN A 26 -4.44 3.38 19.72
C GLN A 26 -3.50 3.78 18.58
N THR A 27 -3.86 4.85 17.87
CA THR A 27 -3.06 5.38 16.75
C THR A 27 -1.97 6.36 17.20
N THR A 28 -1.73 6.46 18.51
CA THR A 28 -0.80 7.41 19.10
C THR A 28 0.61 6.82 19.11
N ILE A 29 1.63 7.66 18.85
CA ILE A 29 3.02 7.29 19.09
C ILE A 29 3.16 7.05 20.59
N GLU A 30 3.62 5.85 20.99
CA GLU A 30 3.84 5.55 22.40
C GLU A 30 4.88 6.50 23.00
N PRO A 31 4.80 6.85 24.30
CA PRO A 31 5.82 7.65 24.94
C PRO A 31 7.21 7.03 24.74
N ASN A 32 8.13 7.78 24.13
CA ASN A 32 9.50 7.39 23.74
C ASN A 32 9.65 6.49 22.51
N GLN A 33 8.58 6.19 21.77
CA GLN A 33 8.71 5.47 20.50
C GLN A 33 9.25 6.41 19.42
N THR A 34 10.31 5.97 18.74
CA THR A 34 10.86 6.68 17.59
C THR A 34 9.99 6.47 16.35
N MET A 35 10.06 7.41 15.40
CA MET A 35 9.36 7.28 14.11
C MET A 35 9.80 6.04 13.32
N GLN A 36 11.05 5.62 13.48
CA GLN A 36 11.59 4.43 12.83
C GLN A 36 11.01 3.15 13.44
N GLU A 37 10.91 3.06 14.77
CA GLU A 37 10.28 1.93 15.44
C GLU A 37 8.79 1.83 15.09
N LEU A 38 8.10 2.97 15.01
CA LEU A 38 6.71 3.00 14.55
C LEU A 38 6.61 2.50 13.10
N GLN A 39 7.46 3.00 12.21
CA GLN A 39 7.49 2.58 10.81
C GLN A 39 7.69 1.08 10.68
N GLN A 40 8.70 0.53 11.34
CA GLN A 40 9.01 -0.89 11.26
C GLN A 40 7.87 -1.75 11.82
N LYS A 41 7.32 -1.38 12.98
CA LYS A 41 6.18 -2.09 13.59
C LYS A 41 4.96 -2.08 12.67
N THR A 42 4.61 -0.93 12.09
CA THR A 42 3.45 -0.81 11.20
C THR A 42 3.66 -1.58 9.90
N ASN A 43 4.86 -1.50 9.30
CA ASN A 43 5.20 -2.24 8.09
C ASN A 43 5.06 -3.75 8.31
N THR A 44 5.70 -4.30 9.36
CA THR A 44 5.61 -5.74 9.66
C THR A 44 4.18 -6.20 9.95
N HIS A 45 3.38 -5.40 10.64
CA HIS A 45 1.98 -5.77 10.94
C HIS A 45 1.11 -5.86 9.68
N ARG A 46 1.44 -5.10 8.63
CA ARG A 46 0.64 -5.00 7.41
C ARG A 46 1.10 -5.87 6.26
N GLU A 47 2.16 -6.66 6.46
CA GLU A 47 2.54 -7.73 5.53
C GLU A 47 1.49 -8.86 5.61
N ALA A 48 0.34 -8.61 4.99
CA ALA A 48 -0.77 -9.54 4.93
C ALA A 48 -0.55 -10.55 3.80
N SER A 49 -0.94 -11.80 4.05
CA SER A 49 -0.90 -12.88 3.08
C SER A 49 -2.30 -13.14 2.51
N GLY A 50 -2.36 -13.58 1.26
CA GLY A 50 -3.60 -13.99 0.60
C GLY A 50 -3.57 -13.71 -0.89
N LEU A 51 -4.20 -14.60 -1.68
CA LEU A 51 -4.31 -14.51 -3.15
C LEU A 51 -2.99 -14.57 -3.94
N SER A 52 -1.85 -14.80 -3.29
CA SER A 52 -0.54 -14.94 -3.96
C SER A 52 -0.55 -16.03 -5.04
N GLU A 53 -1.27 -17.12 -4.83
CA GLU A 53 -1.43 -18.21 -5.81
C GLU A 53 -2.20 -17.81 -7.08
N LYS A 54 -2.93 -16.69 -7.05
CA LYS A 54 -3.72 -16.20 -8.20
C LYS A 54 -2.98 -15.16 -9.04
N ILE A 55 -1.82 -14.71 -8.59
CA ILE A 55 -1.09 -13.62 -9.22
C ILE A 55 0.37 -14.00 -9.45
N GLN A 56 1.01 -13.26 -10.35
CA GLN A 56 2.44 -13.22 -10.55
C GLN A 56 2.95 -11.82 -10.18
N CYS A 57 4.09 -11.79 -9.51
CA CYS A 57 4.76 -10.56 -9.10
C CYS A 57 6.16 -10.52 -9.72
N VAL A 58 6.57 -9.34 -10.18
CA VAL A 58 7.96 -9.09 -10.64
C VAL A 58 8.45 -7.80 -10.00
N ASP A 59 9.62 -7.88 -9.37
CA ASP A 59 10.27 -6.74 -8.72
C ASP A 59 11.24 -6.05 -9.70
N TYR A 60 11.30 -4.73 -9.60
CA TYR A 60 12.12 -3.86 -10.42
C TYR A 60 12.84 -2.84 -9.55
N ASP A 61 14.02 -2.43 -10.00
CA ASP A 61 14.73 -1.27 -9.46
C ASP A 61 14.61 -0.11 -10.45
N ILE A 62 14.02 1.00 -10.00
CA ILE A 62 13.82 2.20 -10.80
C ILE A 62 14.91 3.22 -10.44
N PRO A 63 15.74 3.68 -11.39
CA PRO A 63 16.71 4.73 -11.14
C PRO A 63 16.00 6.07 -10.90
N THR A 64 16.44 6.81 -9.88
CA THR A 64 15.92 8.13 -9.54
C THR A 64 16.79 9.25 -10.14
N ARG A 65 16.24 10.47 -10.16
CA ARG A 65 16.92 11.66 -10.70
C ARG A 65 18.22 12.02 -9.97
N ASP A 66 18.34 11.65 -8.70
CA ASP A 66 19.52 11.86 -7.86
C ASP A 66 20.47 10.67 -7.84
N GLY A 67 20.30 9.71 -8.76
CA GLY A 67 21.22 8.58 -8.95
C GLY A 67 21.07 7.46 -7.92
N GLN A 68 20.01 7.48 -7.11
CA GLN A 68 19.61 6.36 -6.26
C GLN A 68 18.72 5.39 -7.04
N THR A 69 18.29 4.31 -6.41
CA THR A 69 17.28 3.39 -6.93
C THR A 69 16.14 3.23 -5.94
N ILE A 70 14.90 3.14 -6.44
CA ILE A 70 13.72 2.80 -5.64
C ILE A 70 13.12 1.48 -6.13
N PRO A 71 12.66 0.62 -5.21
CA PRO A 71 12.05 -0.64 -5.60
C PRO A 71 10.61 -0.43 -6.08
N ALA A 72 10.21 -1.21 -7.06
CA ALA A 72 8.83 -1.32 -7.52
C ALA A 72 8.44 -2.78 -7.73
N ARG A 73 7.15 -3.08 -7.62
CA ARG A 73 6.60 -4.42 -7.89
C ARG A 73 5.45 -4.31 -8.88
N ALA A 74 5.51 -5.08 -9.96
CA ALA A 74 4.40 -5.26 -10.88
C ALA A 74 3.61 -6.52 -10.52
N TYR A 75 2.28 -6.42 -10.59
CA TYR A 75 1.34 -7.48 -10.29
C TYR A 75 0.48 -7.76 -11.53
N ARG A 76 0.20 -9.04 -11.78
CA ARG A 76 -0.71 -9.49 -12.84
C ARG A 76 -1.40 -10.79 -12.40
N ALA A 77 -2.62 -11.03 -12.85
CA ALA A 77 -3.27 -12.33 -12.61
C ALA A 77 -2.61 -13.47 -13.41
N ASN A 78 -2.60 -14.68 -12.82
CA ASN A 78 -2.02 -15.87 -13.45
C ASN A 78 -2.84 -16.35 -14.66
N ASP A 79 -4.16 -16.20 -14.59
CA ASP A 79 -5.11 -16.59 -15.62
C ASP A 79 -5.41 -15.49 -16.64
N ALA A 80 -4.58 -14.44 -16.69
CA ALA A 80 -4.56 -13.47 -17.78
C ALA A 80 -4.05 -14.16 -19.07
N LYS A 81 -4.85 -15.12 -19.56
CA LYS A 81 -4.59 -16.07 -20.65
C LYS A 81 -4.55 -15.41 -22.03
N ASP A 82 -4.90 -14.12 -22.11
CA ASP A 82 -4.89 -13.36 -23.38
C ASP A 82 -3.67 -12.44 -23.54
N ALA A 83 -2.75 -12.40 -22.57
CA ALA A 83 -1.69 -11.38 -22.53
C ALA A 83 -0.27 -11.94 -22.78
N THR A 84 -0.16 -12.98 -23.62
CA THR A 84 1.07 -13.18 -24.40
C THR A 84 1.12 -12.28 -25.64
N ASP A 85 0.01 -11.62 -26.01
CA ASP A 85 -0.06 -10.76 -27.22
C ASP A 85 -0.92 -9.48 -27.06
N SER A 86 -1.48 -9.21 -25.87
CA SER A 86 -2.27 -8.00 -25.62
C SER A 86 -1.58 -7.06 -24.63
N HIS A 87 -1.41 -5.80 -25.04
CA HIS A 87 -0.93 -4.71 -24.19
C HIS A 87 -1.98 -4.41 -23.11
N LEU A 88 -1.82 -5.02 -21.93
CA LEU A 88 -2.66 -4.68 -20.79
C LEU A 88 -2.37 -3.25 -20.33
N PRO A 89 -3.41 -2.46 -19.98
CA PRO A 89 -3.20 -1.15 -19.39
C PRO A 89 -2.46 -1.25 -18.05
N ILE A 90 -1.63 -0.26 -17.77
CA ILE A 90 -0.85 -0.16 -16.54
C ILE A 90 -1.58 0.77 -15.56
N TYR A 91 -1.79 0.28 -14.36
CA TYR A 91 -2.28 1.04 -13.22
C TYR A 91 -1.14 1.31 -12.25
N LEU A 92 -0.67 2.56 -12.22
CA LEU A 92 0.36 3.01 -11.28
C LEU A 92 -0.31 3.46 -9.98
N PHE A 93 0.02 2.83 -8.86
CA PHE A 93 -0.52 3.19 -7.55
C PHE A 93 0.59 3.59 -6.59
N PHE A 94 0.30 4.61 -5.79
CA PHE A 94 1.18 5.08 -4.73
C PHE A 94 0.47 4.86 -3.39
N HIS A 95 1.08 4.04 -2.54
CA HIS A 95 0.53 3.68 -1.24
C HIS A 95 0.32 4.93 -0.37
N ARG A 96 -0.77 4.96 0.41
CA ARG A 96 -1.25 6.16 1.12
C ARG A 96 -0.99 6.07 2.60
N ASP A 97 0.25 6.32 3.00
CA ASP A 97 0.68 6.11 4.39
C ASP A 97 1.47 7.28 4.99
N ARG A 98 0.99 8.50 4.70
CA ARG A 98 1.52 9.75 5.27
C ARG A 98 3.03 9.94 5.04
N PHE A 99 3.54 9.36 3.95
CA PHE A 99 4.97 9.33 3.59
C PHE A 99 5.89 8.63 4.60
N LEU A 100 5.36 7.95 5.62
CA LEU A 100 6.14 7.32 6.68
C LEU A 100 6.14 5.80 6.57
N PHE A 101 5.03 5.18 6.17
CA PHE A 101 4.95 3.71 6.06
C PHE A 101 4.98 3.27 4.61
N GLY A 102 5.32 2.00 4.39
CA GLY A 102 5.38 1.40 3.07
C GLY A 102 6.54 0.41 2.94
N THR A 103 6.25 -0.67 2.23
CA THR A 103 7.19 -1.67 1.70
C THR A 103 6.61 -2.14 0.36
N LEU A 104 7.36 -2.93 -0.41
CA LEU A 104 6.81 -3.58 -1.60
C LEU A 104 5.58 -4.44 -1.28
N SER A 105 5.58 -5.11 -0.12
CA SER A 105 4.55 -6.05 0.31
C SER A 105 3.38 -5.42 1.07
N PHE A 106 3.46 -4.13 1.41
CA PHE A 106 2.54 -3.47 2.34
C PHE A 106 1.06 -3.51 1.92
N GLU A 107 0.80 -3.55 0.62
CA GLU A 107 -0.56 -3.61 0.06
C GLU A 107 -0.74 -4.78 -0.94
N ASP A 108 0.08 -5.83 -0.86
CA ASP A 108 0.07 -6.96 -1.81
C ASP A 108 -1.35 -7.53 -2.02
N VAL A 109 -2.14 -7.69 -0.94
CA VAL A 109 -3.51 -8.19 -1.02
C VAL A 109 -4.45 -7.25 -1.79
N VAL A 110 -4.24 -5.93 -1.68
CA VAL A 110 -5.03 -4.93 -2.42
C VAL A 110 -4.71 -5.02 -3.91
N TYR A 111 -3.43 -5.06 -4.27
CA TYR A 111 -2.99 -5.25 -5.65
C TYR A 111 -3.49 -6.58 -6.23
N ALA A 112 -3.39 -7.66 -5.47
CA ALA A 112 -3.87 -8.98 -5.87
C ALA A 112 -5.37 -8.95 -6.20
N ARG A 113 -6.19 -8.33 -5.34
CA ARG A 113 -7.64 -8.18 -5.57
C ARG A 113 -7.92 -7.39 -6.85
N ILE A 114 -7.20 -6.31 -7.09
CA ILE A 114 -7.37 -5.45 -8.26
C ILE A 114 -7.08 -6.24 -9.55
N VAL A 115 -5.90 -6.86 -9.66
CA VAL A 115 -5.47 -7.52 -10.90
C VAL A 115 -6.22 -8.82 -11.19
N VAL A 116 -6.75 -9.49 -10.15
CA VAL A 116 -7.66 -10.65 -10.32
C VAL A 116 -9.04 -10.21 -10.80
N SER A 117 -9.47 -9.00 -10.47
CA SER A 117 -10.80 -8.50 -10.82
C SER A 117 -10.85 -7.77 -12.17
N VAL A 118 -9.72 -7.23 -12.62
CA VAL A 118 -9.63 -6.38 -13.82
C VAL A 118 -8.40 -6.77 -14.63
N PRO A 119 -8.49 -6.91 -15.96
CA PRO A 119 -7.36 -7.28 -16.82
C PRO A 119 -6.37 -6.11 -16.99
N ILE A 120 -5.60 -5.82 -15.95
CA ILE A 120 -4.59 -4.77 -15.90
C ILE A 120 -3.26 -5.32 -15.34
N ILE A 121 -2.19 -4.55 -15.53
CA ILE A 121 -0.97 -4.69 -14.73
C ILE A 121 -1.00 -3.59 -13.68
N ALA A 122 -0.93 -3.94 -12.40
CA ALA A 122 -0.77 -2.94 -11.34
C ALA A 122 0.70 -2.80 -10.98
N VAL A 123 1.17 -1.58 -10.72
CA VAL A 123 2.55 -1.29 -10.32
C VAL A 123 2.54 -0.52 -9.01
N ASN A 124 3.19 -1.10 -8.00
CA ASN A 124 3.49 -0.47 -6.72
C ASN A 124 4.88 0.16 -6.79
N VAL A 125 4.98 1.47 -6.61
CA VAL A 125 6.28 2.16 -6.47
C VAL A 125 6.51 2.47 -5.00
N CYS A 126 7.52 1.84 -4.41
CA CYS A 126 7.91 2.08 -3.02
C CYS A 126 8.85 3.28 -2.95
N TYR A 127 8.27 4.48 -3.07
CA TYR A 127 8.98 5.75 -2.97
C TYR A 127 9.66 5.91 -1.61
N ARG A 128 10.65 6.81 -1.53
CA ARG A 128 11.46 6.98 -0.31
C ARG A 128 10.72 7.66 0.83
N HIS A 129 10.77 7.12 2.05
CA HIS A 129 9.94 7.60 3.17
C HIS A 129 10.61 8.64 4.07
N THR A 130 9.77 9.44 4.72
CA THR A 130 10.12 10.23 5.90
C THR A 130 10.40 9.33 7.10
N PRO A 131 11.16 9.79 8.12
CA PRO A 131 11.84 11.09 8.20
C PRO A 131 13.17 11.16 7.43
N GLN A 132 13.68 10.04 6.91
CA GLN A 132 14.99 9.95 6.27
C GLN A 132 15.05 10.82 5.00
N PHE A 133 13.97 10.80 4.21
CA PHE A 133 13.85 11.58 3.01
C PHE A 133 12.77 12.65 3.18
N LYS A 134 13.18 13.91 3.13
CA LYS A 134 12.28 15.06 3.25
C LYS A 134 11.70 15.42 1.88
N HIS A 135 10.62 16.19 1.90
CA HIS A 135 10.11 16.83 0.69
C HIS A 135 11.24 17.61 -0.03
N SER A 136 11.37 17.52 -1.35
CA SER A 136 10.44 16.94 -2.35
C SER A 136 10.78 15.53 -2.83
N THR A 137 11.57 14.76 -2.09
CA THR A 137 12.10 13.46 -2.53
C THR A 137 11.00 12.53 -3.07
N GLN A 138 9.91 12.36 -2.33
CA GLN A 138 8.78 11.50 -2.71
C GLN A 138 8.14 11.93 -4.03
N ALA A 139 8.06 13.23 -4.29
CA ALA A 139 7.49 13.77 -5.52
C ALA A 139 8.43 13.62 -6.73
N ASN A 140 9.73 13.42 -6.50
CA ASN A 140 10.71 13.16 -7.55
C ASN A 140 10.87 11.67 -7.88
N ASP A 141 10.41 10.81 -6.98
CA ASP A 141 10.38 9.35 -7.14
C ASP A 141 9.19 8.88 -8.00
N VAL A 142 8.27 9.79 -8.33
CA VAL A 142 7.04 9.53 -9.10
C VAL A 142 6.98 10.27 -10.43
#